data_AF-A0A914RF26-F1
#
_entry.id   AF-A0A914RF26-F1
#
_cell.length_a   1.000
_cell.length_b   1.000
_cell.length_c   1.000
_cell.angle_alpha   90.00
_cell.angle_beta   90.00
_cell.angle_gamma   90.00
#
_symmetry.space_group_name_H-M   'P 1'
#
loop_
_entity.id
_entity.type
_entity.pdbx_description
1 polymer ?
#
loop_
_entity_poly.entity_id
_entity_poly.type
_entity_poly.pdbx_seq_one_letter_code
_entity_poly.pdbx_strand_id
1 'polypeptide(L)'
;MATIRNLADYFKTLNTLLAAESWRMAEEAAKFFSVKGPHAHYKFLQIETAANERRPQIDSIFDDLACLHLVIVQLFNEEILQKEKDQNWFMPIFYRFCTDLRLIARA
;
A
#
# COMPACT_ATOMS: atom_id res chain seq x y z
N MET A 1 10.16 14.18 -0.90
CA MET A 1 9.24 13.10 -1.33
C MET A 1 7.84 13.67 -1.35
N ALA A 2 7.13 13.58 -2.48
CA ALA A 2 5.75 14.08 -2.58
C ALA A 2 4.87 13.35 -1.56
N THR A 3 4.18 14.10 -0.71
CA THR A 3 3.25 13.54 0.27
C THR A 3 1.96 13.18 -0.45
N ILE A 4 1.66 11.90 -0.59
CA ILE A 4 0.42 11.41 -1.20
C ILE A 4 -0.68 11.52 -0.15
N ARG A 5 -1.70 12.35 -0.40
CA ARG A 5 -2.78 12.61 0.59
C ARG A 5 -4.13 12.04 0.18
N ASN A 6 -4.30 11.74 -1.10
CA ASN A 6 -5.53 11.20 -1.68
C ASN A 6 -5.22 10.45 -2.99
N LEU A 7 -6.25 9.86 -3.59
CA LEU A 7 -6.15 9.12 -4.85
C LEU A 7 -5.66 10.00 -6.02
N ALA A 8 -6.15 11.24 -6.12
CA ALA A 8 -5.74 12.14 -7.20
C ALA A 8 -4.24 12.48 -7.14
N ASP A 9 -3.71 12.72 -5.94
CA ASP A 9 -2.28 12.99 -5.71
C ASP A 9 -1.41 11.80 -6.10
N TYR A 10 -1.87 10.58 -5.80
CA TYR A 10 -1.16 9.34 -6.14
C TYR A 10 -0.93 9.25 -7.65
N PHE A 11 -2.01 9.35 -8.41
CA PHE A 11 -1.93 9.26 -9.87
C PHE A 11 -1.27 10.49 -10.51
N LYS A 12 -1.47 11.70 -9.97
CA LYS A 12 -0.77 12.90 -10.45
C LYS A 12 0.75 12.72 -10.30
N THR A 13 1.18 12.18 -9.17
CA THR A 13 2.61 11.91 -8.92
C THR A 13 3.13 10.87 -9.89
N LEU A 14 2.38 9.78 -10.08
CA LEU A 14 2.74 8.72 -11.02
C LEU A 14 2.86 9.25 -12.46
N ASN A 15 1.88 10.00 -12.94
CA ASN A 15 1.89 10.57 -14.29
C ASN A 15 3.01 11.60 -14.46
N THR A 16 3.35 12.35 -13.42
CA THR A 16 4.51 13.27 -13.45
C THR A 16 5.83 12.50 -13.58
N LEU A 17 5.98 11.36 -12.90
CA LEU A 17 7.19 10.53 -13.00
C LEU A 17 7.30 9.87 -14.38
N LEU A 18 6.19 9.35 -14.90
CA LEU A 18 6.16 8.68 -16.20
C LEU A 18 6.39 9.67 -17.37
N ALA A 19 5.84 10.89 -17.27
CA ALA A 19 6.03 11.94 -18.27
C ALA A 19 7.49 12.42 -18.39
N ALA A 20 8.35 12.10 -17.43
CA ALA A 20 9.77 12.44 -17.49
C ALA A 20 10.58 11.49 -18.39
N GLU A 21 9.99 10.38 -18.83
CA GLU A 21 10.54 9.43 -19.84
C GLU A 21 12.01 9.06 -19.64
N SER A 22 12.45 8.93 -18.39
CA SER A 22 13.83 8.58 -18.04
C SER A 22 13.87 7.36 -17.14
N TRP A 23 14.92 6.56 -17.29
CA TRP A 23 15.09 5.33 -16.52
C TRP A 23 14.99 5.55 -15.01
N ARG A 24 15.66 6.58 -14.51
CA ARG A 24 15.61 6.98 -13.10
C ARG A 24 14.19 7.27 -12.62
N MET A 25 13.38 7.95 -13.43
CA MET A 25 11.99 8.27 -13.04
C MET A 25 11.06 7.07 -13.19
N ALA A 26 11.33 6.17 -14.14
CA ALA A 26 10.64 4.89 -14.24
C ALA A 26 10.90 4.00 -13.02
N GLU A 27 12.13 3.97 -12.48
CA GLU A 27 12.45 3.28 -11.23
C GLU A 27 11.70 3.89 -10.03
N GLU A 28 11.57 5.21 -9.96
CA GLU A 28 10.75 5.86 -8.93
C GLU A 28 9.25 5.52 -9.11
N ALA A 29 8.73 5.51 -10.34
CA ALA A 29 7.36 5.11 -10.64
C ALA A 29 7.09 3.64 -10.28
N ALA A 30 8.05 2.74 -10.51
CA ALA A 30 7.94 1.33 -10.14
C ALA A 30 7.70 1.12 -8.63
N LYS A 31 8.20 2.02 -7.77
CA LYS A 31 7.92 1.98 -6.33
C LYS A 31 6.44 2.15 -6.02
N PHE A 32 5.69 2.89 -6.85
CA PHE A 32 4.24 3.07 -6.72
C PHE A 32 3.46 1.82 -7.17
N PHE A 33 4.09 0.89 -7.89
CA PHE A 33 3.50 -0.42 -8.20
C PHE A 33 3.96 -1.52 -7.24
N SER A 34 4.74 -1.19 -6.19
CA SER A 34 5.20 -2.16 -5.21
C SER A 34 4.20 -2.33 -4.07
N VAL A 35 3.86 -3.58 -3.73
CA VAL A 35 3.07 -3.89 -2.51
C VAL A 35 3.85 -3.62 -1.22
N LYS A 36 5.17 -3.44 -1.30
CA LYS A 36 6.04 -3.09 -0.16
C LYS A 36 6.23 -1.58 0.01
N GLY A 37 5.65 -0.77 -0.87
CA GLY A 37 5.77 0.68 -0.83
C GLY A 37 4.97 1.30 0.34
N PRO A 38 5.32 2.52 0.79
CA PRO A 38 4.56 3.22 1.83
C PRO A 38 3.09 3.42 1.45
N HIS A 39 2.80 3.63 0.16
CA HIS A 39 1.45 3.84 -0.35
C HIS A 39 0.52 2.62 -0.16
N ALA A 40 1.07 1.41 -0.10
CA ALA A 40 0.28 0.19 0.10
C ALA A 40 -0.40 0.14 1.49
N HIS A 41 0.09 0.93 2.45
CA HIS A 41 -0.46 1.01 3.81
C HIS A 41 -1.48 2.13 3.98
N TYR A 42 -1.69 2.97 2.95
CA TYR A 42 -2.67 4.04 3.01
C TYR A 42 -4.07 3.49 2.77
N LYS A 43 -4.94 3.57 3.80
CA LYS A 43 -6.33 3.08 3.72
C LYS A 43 -7.12 3.70 2.57
N PHE A 44 -6.87 4.96 2.24
CA PHE A 44 -7.52 5.65 1.12
C PHE A 44 -7.04 5.19 -0.28
N LEU A 45 -6.05 4.30 -0.35
CA LEU A 45 -5.61 3.66 -1.61
C LEU A 45 -5.99 2.18 -1.67
N GLN A 46 -6.50 1.61 -0.58
CA GLN A 46 -7.03 0.24 -0.53
C GLN A 46 -8.49 0.25 -1.03
N ILE A 47 -8.68 0.56 -2.31
CA ILE A 47 -10.01 0.78 -2.91
C ILE A 47 -10.23 -0.24 -4.04
N GLU A 48 -11.29 -1.06 -3.91
CA GLU A 48 -11.73 -2.02 -4.93
C GLU A 48 -12.25 -1.32 -6.20
N THR A 49 -12.90 -0.17 -6.00
CA THR A 49 -13.55 0.63 -7.05
C THR A 49 -12.65 1.70 -7.65
N ALA A 50 -11.33 1.66 -7.44
CA ALA A 50 -10.41 2.70 -7.93
C ALA A 50 -10.59 2.98 -9.43
N ALA A 51 -10.78 1.93 -10.24
CA ALA A 51 -11.05 2.05 -11.68
C ALA A 51 -12.38 2.76 -12.00
N ASN A 52 -13.41 2.59 -11.17
CA ASN A 52 -14.71 3.22 -11.36
C ASN A 52 -14.67 4.71 -11.00
N GLU A 53 -13.91 5.07 -9.97
CA GLU A 53 -13.70 6.46 -9.56
C GLU A 53 -12.79 7.22 -10.55
N ARG A 54 -11.85 6.51 -11.18
CA ARG A 54 -10.92 7.06 -12.18
C ARG A 54 -11.40 7.01 -13.61
N ARG A 55 -12.42 6.22 -13.94
CA ARG A 55 -12.91 5.97 -15.32
C ARG A 55 -13.03 7.21 -16.23
N PRO A 56 -13.41 8.42 -15.74
CA PRO A 56 -13.46 9.62 -16.58
C PRO A 56 -12.09 10.19 -16.99
N GLN A 57 -10.97 9.68 -16.45
CA GLN A 57 -9.63 10.28 -16.51
C GLN A 57 -8.52 9.24 -16.78
N ILE A 58 -8.87 8.01 -17.17
CA ILE A 58 -7.90 6.99 -17.57
C ILE A 58 -7.41 7.34 -18.97
N ASP A 59 -6.17 7.82 -19.08
CA ASP A 59 -5.60 8.32 -20.34
C ASP A 59 -4.33 7.54 -20.74
N SER A 60 -3.99 6.50 -19.97
CA SER A 60 -2.78 5.72 -20.16
C SER A 60 -2.93 4.27 -19.67
N ILE A 61 -2.23 3.33 -20.31
CA ILE A 61 -2.11 1.93 -19.83
C ILE A 61 -1.54 1.84 -18.40
N PHE A 62 -0.77 2.85 -18.00
CA PHE A 62 -0.24 2.94 -16.64
C PHE A 62 -1.30 3.32 -15.60
N ASP A 63 -2.36 4.02 -15.99
CA ASP A 63 -3.50 4.30 -15.12
C ASP A 63 -4.30 3.01 -14.84
N ASP A 64 -4.50 2.17 -15.87
CA ASP A 64 -5.13 0.85 -15.72
C ASP A 64 -4.29 -0.07 -14.81
N LEU A 65 -2.97 -0.10 -15.04
CA LEU A 65 -2.05 -0.86 -14.20
C LEU A 65 -2.08 -0.36 -12.74
N ALA A 66 -2.20 0.95 -12.54
CA ALA A 66 -2.27 1.54 -11.22
C ALA A 66 -3.58 1.20 -10.53
N CYS A 67 -4.71 1.22 -11.24
CA CYS A 67 -5.99 0.77 -10.70
C CYS A 67 -5.93 -0.71 -10.27
N LEU A 68 -5.39 -1.59 -11.12
CA LEU A 68 -5.22 -3.00 -10.79
C LEU A 68 -4.32 -3.19 -9.56
N HIS A 69 -3.23 -2.45 -9.46
CA HIS A 69 -2.34 -2.48 -8.30
C HIS A 69 -3.07 -2.13 -7.00
N LEU A 70 -3.94 -1.11 -7.02
CA LEU A 70 -4.70 -0.71 -5.83
C LEU A 70 -5.69 -1.80 -5.37
N VAL A 71 -6.32 -2.51 -6.32
CA VAL A 71 -7.18 -3.68 -6.02
C VAL A 71 -6.35 -4.80 -5.36
N ILE A 72 -5.16 -5.10 -5.90
CA ILE A 72 -4.26 -6.10 -5.32
C ILE A 72 -3.85 -5.70 -3.90
N VAL A 73 -3.52 -4.43 -3.67
CA VAL A 73 -3.15 -3.91 -2.34
C VAL A 73 -4.30 -4.04 -1.34
N GLN A 74 -5.54 -3.76 -1.75
CA GLN A 74 -6.72 -3.96 -0.91
C GLN A 74 -6.86 -5.45 -0.54
N LEU A 75 -6.93 -6.34 -1.53
CA LEU A 75 -7.09 -7.78 -1.31
C LEU A 75 -5.97 -8.35 -0.43
N PHE A 76 -4.73 -7.95 -0.67
CA PHE A 76 -3.61 -8.39 0.15
C PHE A 76 -3.74 -7.94 1.61
N ASN A 77 -4.18 -6.70 1.85
CA ASN A 77 -4.39 -6.20 3.21
C ASN A 77 -5.57 -6.87 3.92
N GLU A 78 -6.71 -7.04 3.23
CA GLU A 78 -7.94 -7.59 3.81
C GLU A 78 -7.91 -9.11 3.94
N GLU A 79 -7.50 -9.84 2.91
CA GLU A 79 -7.62 -11.29 2.90
C GLU A 79 -6.39 -12.00 3.44
N ILE A 80 -5.19 -11.44 3.25
CA ILE A 80 -3.95 -12.10 3.64
C ILE A 80 -3.48 -11.54 4.98
N LEU A 81 -3.24 -10.23 5.07
CA LEU A 81 -2.69 -9.65 6.29
C LEU A 81 -3.69 -9.67 7.46
N GLN A 82 -4.97 -9.31 7.26
CA GLN A 82 -5.92 -9.42 8.36
C GLN A 82 -6.19 -10.87 8.72
N LYS A 83 -6.30 -11.80 7.76
CA LYS A 83 -6.52 -13.22 8.07
C LYS A 83 -5.36 -13.83 8.85
N GLU A 84 -4.12 -13.55 8.45
CA GLU A 84 -2.93 -13.99 9.21
C GLU A 84 -2.91 -13.34 10.59
N LYS A 85 -3.27 -12.06 10.71
CA LYS A 85 -3.38 -11.38 12.00
C LYS A 85 -4.49 -11.95 12.87
N ASP A 86 -5.65 -12.28 12.30
CA ASP A 86 -6.80 -12.85 12.99
C ASP A 86 -6.55 -14.31 13.38
N GLN A 87 -5.77 -15.06 12.60
CA GLN A 87 -5.28 -16.38 12.99
C GLN A 87 -4.20 -16.31 14.08
N ASN A 88 -3.36 -15.27 14.04
CA ASN A 88 -2.25 -15.08 14.97
C ASN A 88 -2.52 -14.00 16.03
N TRP A 89 -3.79 -13.72 16.33
CA TRP A 89 -4.21 -12.60 17.19
C TRP A 89 -3.63 -12.68 18.62
N PHE A 90 -3.31 -13.90 19.06
CA PHE A 90 -2.71 -14.18 20.36
C PHE A 90 -1.21 -13.84 20.42
N MET A 91 -0.50 -13.83 19.28
CA MET A 91 0.96 -13.67 19.26
C MET A 91 1.46 -12.33 19.86
N PRO A 92 0.83 -11.17 19.60
CA PRO A 92 1.19 -9.92 20.28
C PRO A 92 0.96 -9.95 21.80
N ILE A 93 -0.10 -10.63 22.25
CA ILE A 93 -0.44 -10.78 23.67
C ILE A 93 0.59 -11.67 24.36
N PHE A 94 0.93 -12.80 23.74
CA PHE A 94 1.94 -13.74 24.23
C PHE A 94 3.32 -13.08 24.30
N TYR A 95 3.72 -12.34 23.27
CA TYR A 95 4.97 -11.59 23.27
C TYR A 95 5.04 -10.59 24.44
N ARG A 96 3.96 -9.84 24.68
CA ARG A 96 3.90 -8.88 25.78
C ARG A 96 3.97 -9.59 27.14
N PHE A 97 3.20 -10.66 27.32
CA PHE A 97 3.22 -11.48 28.52
C PHE A 97 4.62 -12.04 28.82
N CYS A 98 5.29 -12.64 27.83
CA CYS A 98 6.65 -13.14 27.99
C CYS A 98 7.67 -12.03 28.28
N THR A 99 7.47 -10.83 27.73
CA THR A 99 8.33 -9.68 28.01
C THR A 99 8.16 -9.21 29.45
N ASP A 100 6.92 -9.09 29.93
CA ASP A 100 6.64 -8.67 31.31
C ASP A 100 7.14 -9.73 32.32
N LEU A 101 6.95 -11.02 32.05
CA LEU A 101 7.55 -12.11 32.85
C LEU A 101 9.08 -12.03 32.90
N ARG A 102 9.73 -11.74 31.77
CA ARG A 102 11.19 -11.57 31.71
C ARG A 102 11.65 -10.37 32.56
N LEU A 103 10.88 -9.30 32.61
CA LEU A 103 11.19 -8.14 33.46
C LEU A 103 11.05 -8.49 34.95
N ILE A 104 10.00 -9.22 35.32
CA ILE A 104 9.80 -9.70 36.70
C ILE A 104 10.94 -10.65 37.12
N ALA A 105 11.34 -11.57 36.24
CA ALA A 105 12.44 -12.50 36.51
C ALA A 105 13.82 -11.83 36.64
N ARG A 106 13.93 -10.53 36.30
CA ARG A 106 15.16 -9.73 36.42
C ARG A 106 15.16 -8.78 37.63
N ALA A 107 14.04 -8.68 38.36
CA ALA A 107 13.92 -7.91 39.59
C ALA A 107 14.32 -8.79 40.79
#